data_AF-Q8LFI2-F1
#
_entry.id   AF-Q8LFI2-F1
#
_cell.length_a   1.000
_cell.length_b   1.000
_cell.length_c   1.000
_cell.angle_alpha   90.00
_cell.angle_beta   90.00
_cell.angle_gamma   90.00
#
_symmetry.space_group_name_H-M   'P 1'
#
loop_
_entity.id
_entity.type
_entity.pdbx_description
1 polymer ?
#
loop_
_entity_poly.entity_id
_entity_poly.type
_entity_poly.pdbx_seq_one_letter_code
_entity_poly.pdbx_strand_id
1 'polypeptide(L)'
;MVQFVKEIQGELENVYVGQMCLSWEILHWQYEKAIELLESDVYGSRRYNEVAGEFQQFQVLLQRFLENEPFEEPRVQHYIKRRCVLRNLLQIPVIREDGNKDKKNGRRRDYEENNDGVIKSDQLVEIMEETIRLFWRFVRCDKLTISIHDQKSRTKSQIEPDHEEDSEDLEMFAEVKSQLQNKEKRLRDVLKSERCIIRRFQKHKEEDSTEDQVLHFFSQVDMKLVTRVLNMSKLTRDHLVWCHNKLTKINFVNRRLHLDPSFCLFPC
;
A
#
# COMPACT_ATOMS: atom_id res chain seq x y z
N MET A 1 -31.94 6.99 -15.40
CA MET A 1 -31.31 5.65 -15.35
C MET A 1 -29.81 5.71 -15.60
N VAL A 2 -29.32 6.29 -16.71
CA VAL A 2 -27.87 6.36 -17.01
C VAL A 2 -27.06 7.17 -15.97
N GLN A 3 -27.61 8.30 -15.50
CA GLN A 3 -26.96 9.14 -14.49
C GLN A 3 -26.79 8.40 -13.14
N PHE A 4 -27.87 7.79 -12.64
CA PHE A 4 -27.86 6.95 -11.45
C PHE A 4 -26.83 5.79 -11.50
N VAL A 5 -26.68 5.15 -12.66
CA VAL A 5 -25.68 4.07 -12.83
C VAL A 5 -24.25 4.62 -12.73
N LYS A 6 -23.98 5.80 -13.28
CA LYS A 6 -22.67 6.46 -13.15
C LYS A 6 -22.38 6.89 -11.71
N GLU A 7 -23.40 7.38 -11.01
CA GLU A 7 -23.29 7.75 -9.60
C GLU A 7 -22.89 6.55 -8.75
N ILE A 8 -23.64 5.44 -8.84
CA ILE A 8 -23.31 4.20 -8.14
C ILE A 8 -21.91 3.72 -8.50
N GLN A 9 -21.51 3.78 -9.77
CA GLN A 9 -20.19 3.34 -10.18
C GLN A 9 -19.07 4.18 -9.54
N GLY A 10 -19.28 5.48 -9.38
CA GLY A 10 -18.38 6.36 -8.65
C GLY A 10 -18.28 6.00 -7.17
N GLU A 11 -19.40 5.75 -6.50
CA GLU A 11 -19.42 5.34 -5.08
C GLU A 11 -18.72 3.98 -4.87
N LEU A 12 -18.95 3.02 -5.76
CA LEU A 12 -18.28 1.72 -5.69
C LEU A 12 -16.78 1.82 -5.94
N GLU A 13 -16.37 2.72 -6.84
CA GLU A 13 -14.96 3.04 -7.05
C GLU A 13 -14.34 3.68 -5.81
N ASN A 14 -15.04 4.61 -5.17
CA ASN A 14 -14.61 5.25 -3.93
C ASN A 14 -14.35 4.21 -2.81
N VAL A 15 -15.29 3.28 -2.60
CA VAL A 15 -15.11 2.18 -1.63
C VAL A 15 -13.88 1.32 -1.96
N TYR A 16 -13.68 0.98 -3.23
CA TYR A 16 -12.53 0.17 -3.65
C TYR A 16 -11.21 0.90 -3.45
N VAL A 17 -11.10 2.14 -3.94
CA VAL A 17 -9.88 2.95 -3.84
C VAL A 17 -9.58 3.28 -2.38
N GLY A 18 -10.60 3.64 -1.60
CA GLY A 18 -10.46 3.89 -0.17
C GLY A 18 -9.98 2.67 0.59
N GLN A 19 -10.54 1.47 0.33
CA GLN A 19 -10.04 0.25 0.95
C GLN A 19 -8.58 -0.02 0.55
N MET A 20 -8.22 0.16 -0.72
CA MET A 20 -6.85 -0.02 -1.18
C MET A 20 -5.87 0.96 -0.50
N CYS A 21 -6.21 2.25 -0.43
CA CYS A 21 -5.41 3.27 0.25
C CYS A 21 -5.26 2.98 1.75
N LEU A 22 -6.36 2.66 2.45
CA LEU A 22 -6.31 2.32 3.88
C LEU A 22 -5.53 1.04 4.16
N SER A 23 -5.64 0.03 3.29
CA SER A 23 -4.85 -1.21 3.40
C SER A 23 -3.35 -0.91 3.37
N TRP A 24 -2.93 0.04 2.54
CA TRP A 24 -1.55 0.44 2.46
C TRP A 24 -1.07 1.13 3.74
N GLU A 25 -1.83 2.10 4.26
CA GLU A 25 -1.49 2.77 5.51
C GLU A 25 -1.34 1.76 6.67
N ILE A 26 -2.25 0.78 6.75
CA ILE A 26 -2.20 -0.25 7.79
C ILE A 26 -1.01 -1.19 7.56
N LEU A 27 -0.73 -1.64 6.32
CA LEU A 27 0.43 -2.50 6.03
C LEU A 27 1.74 -1.82 6.39
N HIS A 28 1.91 -0.56 6.00
CA HIS A 28 3.10 0.22 6.31
C HIS A 28 3.29 0.33 7.83
N TRP A 29 2.23 0.71 8.55
CA TRP A 29 2.28 0.84 10.01
C TRP A 29 2.54 -0.50 10.71
N GLN A 30 1.87 -1.59 10.31
CA GLN A 30 2.08 -2.94 10.87
C GLN A 30 3.52 -3.39 10.63
N TYR A 31 4.14 -3.03 9.50
CA TYR A 31 5.52 -3.41 9.19
C TYR A 31 6.50 -2.71 10.12
N GLU A 32 6.34 -1.41 10.35
CA GLU A 32 7.13 -0.70 11.36
C GLU A 32 6.94 -1.32 12.75
N LYS A 33 5.70 -1.69 13.13
CA LYS A 33 5.44 -2.43 14.37
C LYS A 33 6.16 -3.78 14.42
N ALA A 34 6.22 -4.53 13.31
CA ALA A 34 6.91 -5.82 13.26
C ALA A 34 8.42 -5.67 13.46
N ILE A 35 9.03 -4.62 12.90
CA ILE A 35 10.44 -4.30 13.14
C ILE A 35 10.69 -3.98 14.62
N GLU A 36 9.86 -3.12 15.24
CA GLU A 36 9.97 -2.83 16.69
C GLU A 36 9.81 -4.10 17.56
N LEU A 37 8.92 -5.02 17.15
CA LEU A 37 8.72 -6.30 17.84
C LEU A 37 9.94 -7.21 17.71
N LEU A 38 10.57 -7.25 16.52
CA LEU A 38 11.82 -7.98 16.28
C LEU A 38 12.96 -7.43 17.14
N GLU A 39 13.14 -6.12 17.16
CA GLU A 39 14.20 -5.46 17.95
C GLU A 39 14.03 -5.68 19.46
N SER A 40 12.78 -5.77 19.93
CA SER A 40 12.47 -5.96 21.36
C SER A 40 12.43 -7.42 21.82
N ASP A 41 12.46 -8.41 20.91
CA ASP A 41 12.39 -9.85 21.24
C ASP A 41 13.77 -10.46 21.49
N VAL A 42 14.48 -9.92 22.48
CA VAL A 42 15.87 -10.30 22.85
C VAL A 42 16.02 -11.81 23.13
N TYR A 43 14.96 -12.46 23.61
CA TYR A 43 14.97 -13.88 23.97
C TYR A 43 14.35 -14.81 22.90
N GLY A 44 13.85 -14.26 21.79
CA GLY A 44 13.22 -15.03 20.71
C GLY A 44 12.04 -15.87 21.19
N SER A 45 11.28 -15.34 22.16
CA SER A 45 10.28 -16.09 22.92
C SER A 45 8.85 -15.86 22.43
N ARG A 46 8.64 -14.78 21.66
CA ARG A 46 7.34 -14.43 21.10
C ARG A 46 6.98 -15.36 19.95
N ARG A 47 5.68 -15.61 19.79
CA ARG A 47 5.14 -16.48 18.75
C ARG A 47 3.99 -15.79 18.04
N TYR A 48 3.93 -16.00 16.73
CA TYR A 48 3.00 -15.30 15.83
C TYR A 48 2.33 -16.25 14.83
N ASN A 49 2.17 -17.52 15.17
CA ASN A 49 1.60 -18.53 14.30
C ASN A 49 0.17 -18.19 13.85
N GLU A 50 -0.66 -17.63 14.74
CA GLU A 50 -2.02 -17.24 14.40
C GLU A 50 -2.04 -16.14 13.35
N VAL A 51 -1.32 -15.03 13.60
CA VAL A 51 -1.31 -13.90 12.68
C VAL A 51 -0.59 -14.23 11.38
N ALA A 52 0.44 -15.09 11.41
CA ALA A 52 1.08 -15.61 10.20
C ALA A 52 0.07 -16.34 9.30
N GLY A 53 -0.80 -17.17 9.88
CA GLY A 53 -1.91 -17.81 9.16
C GLY A 53 -2.90 -16.79 8.57
N GLU A 54 -3.21 -15.71 9.30
CA GLU A 54 -4.06 -14.63 8.79
C GLU A 54 -3.42 -13.88 7.61
N PHE A 55 -2.11 -13.60 7.67
CA PHE A 55 -1.36 -13.00 6.55
C PHE A 55 -1.29 -13.93 5.35
N GLN A 56 -1.07 -15.22 5.54
CA GLN A 56 -1.13 -16.20 4.46
C GLN A 56 -2.52 -16.22 3.80
N GLN A 57 -3.60 -16.18 4.60
CA GLN A 57 -4.95 -16.08 4.06
C GLN A 57 -5.15 -14.79 3.25
N PHE A 58 -4.68 -13.66 3.76
CA PHE A 58 -4.70 -12.38 3.04
C PHE A 58 -3.96 -12.49 1.69
N GLN A 59 -2.76 -13.06 1.68
CA GLN A 59 -1.96 -13.26 0.47
C GLN A 59 -2.71 -14.12 -0.56
N VAL A 60 -3.31 -15.24 -0.12
CA VAL A 60 -4.11 -16.12 -0.99
C VAL A 60 -5.30 -15.39 -1.59
N LEU A 61 -6.02 -14.59 -0.79
CA LEU A 61 -7.15 -13.80 -1.30
C LEU A 61 -6.71 -12.81 -2.38
N LEU A 62 -5.57 -12.15 -2.17
CA LEU A 62 -5.04 -11.14 -3.08
C LEU A 62 -4.48 -11.75 -4.37
N GLN A 63 -3.77 -12.88 -4.26
CA GLN A 63 -3.30 -13.64 -5.43
C GLN A 63 -4.47 -14.14 -6.27
N ARG A 64 -5.45 -14.79 -5.65
CA ARG A 64 -6.65 -15.28 -6.35
C ARG A 64 -7.42 -14.15 -7.04
N PHE A 65 -7.48 -12.97 -6.41
CA PHE A 65 -8.07 -11.80 -7.07
C PHE A 65 -7.34 -11.46 -8.37
N LEU A 66 -6.00 -11.36 -8.32
CA LEU A 66 -5.18 -11.00 -9.49
C LEU A 66 -5.17 -12.07 -10.58
N GLU A 67 -5.23 -13.35 -10.21
CA GLU A 67 -5.28 -14.46 -11.17
C GLU A 67 -6.60 -14.51 -11.92
N ASN A 68 -7.72 -14.20 -11.26
CA ASN A 68 -9.04 -14.24 -11.87
C ASN A 68 -9.38 -12.95 -12.63
N GLU A 69 -8.84 -11.80 -12.21
CA GLU A 69 -9.14 -10.49 -12.80
C GLU A 69 -9.13 -10.44 -14.34
N PRO A 70 -8.18 -11.07 -15.08
CA PRO A 70 -8.18 -11.03 -16.54
C PRO A 70 -9.39 -11.68 -17.21
N PHE A 71 -10.12 -12.53 -16.49
CA PHE A 71 -11.25 -13.32 -16.98
C PHE A 71 -12.60 -12.76 -16.51
N GLU A 72 -12.58 -11.63 -15.79
CA GLU A 72 -13.70 -11.13 -15.03
C GLU A 72 -14.13 -9.73 -15.50
N GLU A 73 -15.14 -9.17 -14.85
CA GLU A 73 -15.61 -7.80 -15.10
C GLU A 73 -14.54 -6.72 -14.79
N PRO A 74 -14.76 -5.45 -15.17
CA PRO A 74 -13.87 -4.37 -14.78
C PRO A 74 -13.54 -4.40 -13.27
N ARG A 75 -12.25 -4.18 -12.95
CA ARG A 75 -11.64 -4.40 -11.63
C ARG A 75 -12.49 -3.97 -10.43
N VAL A 76 -13.09 -2.78 -10.47
CA VAL A 76 -13.95 -2.26 -9.40
C VAL A 76 -15.18 -3.15 -9.19
N GLN A 77 -15.87 -3.53 -10.26
CA GLN A 77 -17.05 -4.41 -10.18
C GLN A 77 -16.66 -5.80 -9.68
N HIS A 78 -15.55 -6.33 -10.19
CA HIS A 78 -15.01 -7.60 -9.74
C HIS A 78 -14.69 -7.56 -8.23
N TYR A 79 -14.03 -6.49 -7.75
CA TYR A 79 -13.76 -6.28 -6.33
C TYR A 79 -15.02 -6.28 -5.47
N ILE A 80 -16.03 -5.49 -5.83
CA ILE A 80 -17.26 -5.39 -5.06
C ILE A 80 -17.96 -6.76 -4.96
N LYS A 81 -18.08 -7.48 -6.08
CA LYS A 81 -18.67 -8.83 -6.09
C LYS A 81 -17.87 -9.81 -5.23
N ARG A 82 -16.54 -9.79 -5.35
CA ARG A 82 -15.68 -10.67 -4.55
C ARG A 82 -15.77 -10.36 -3.07
N ARG A 83 -15.84 -9.08 -2.68
CA ARG A 83 -15.98 -8.68 -1.27
C ARG A 83 -17.29 -9.12 -0.62
N CYS A 84 -18.37 -9.32 -1.40
CA CYS A 84 -19.62 -9.91 -0.88
C CYS A 84 -19.42 -11.33 -0.33
N VAL A 85 -18.53 -12.12 -0.93
CA VAL A 85 -18.22 -13.50 -0.54
C VAL A 85 -16.98 -13.55 0.38
N LEU A 86 -15.94 -12.80 0.02
CA LEU A 86 -14.65 -12.73 0.69
C LEU A 86 -14.57 -11.40 1.45
N ARG A 87 -15.29 -11.31 2.58
CA ARG A 87 -15.44 -10.05 3.34
C ARG A 87 -14.10 -9.43 3.75
N ASN A 88 -13.08 -10.27 3.95
CA ASN A 88 -11.75 -9.86 4.39
C ASN A 88 -10.81 -9.47 3.21
N LEU A 89 -11.30 -9.41 1.96
CA LEU A 89 -10.48 -8.98 0.83
C LEU A 89 -10.01 -7.54 1.03
N LEU A 90 -8.69 -7.33 0.97
CA LEU A 90 -8.02 -6.07 1.34
C LEU A 90 -8.22 -5.68 2.82
N GLN A 91 -8.49 -6.61 3.73
CA GLN A 91 -8.46 -6.34 5.16
C GLN A 91 -7.14 -6.84 5.74
N ILE A 92 -6.32 -5.92 6.24
CA ILE A 92 -5.00 -6.26 6.78
C ILE A 92 -5.15 -6.95 8.14
N PRO A 93 -4.54 -8.14 8.33
CA PRO A 93 -4.45 -8.79 9.63
C PRO A 93 -3.75 -7.89 10.66
N VAL A 94 -4.14 -8.01 11.93
CA VAL A 94 -3.56 -7.23 13.01
C VAL A 94 -2.53 -8.06 13.75
N ILE A 95 -1.28 -7.57 13.84
CA ILE A 95 -0.23 -8.22 14.61
C ILE A 95 -0.65 -8.36 16.06
N ARG A 96 -0.64 -9.61 16.51
CA ARG A 96 -0.90 -10.03 17.88
C ARG A 96 -0.06 -11.27 18.18
N GLU A 97 0.49 -11.31 19.37
CA GLU A 97 1.19 -12.50 19.87
C GLU A 97 0.18 -13.62 20.12
N ASP A 98 0.60 -14.86 19.89
CA ASP A 98 -0.23 -16.04 20.14
C ASP A 98 -0.66 -16.11 21.61
N GLY A 99 -1.93 -16.45 21.84
CA GLY A 99 -2.47 -16.51 23.20
C GLY A 99 -1.80 -17.61 24.04
N ASN A 100 -1.48 -17.31 25.30
CA ASN A 100 -0.98 -18.28 26.30
C ASN A 100 -1.92 -19.49 26.59
N LYS A 101 -3.02 -19.66 25.85
CA LYS A 101 -4.00 -20.74 26.04
C LYS A 101 -3.40 -22.13 25.83
N ASP A 102 -2.32 -22.25 25.07
CA ASP A 102 -1.61 -23.53 24.88
C ASP A 102 -0.83 -24.00 26.11
N LYS A 103 -0.57 -23.13 27.09
CA LYS A 103 0.12 -23.52 28.34
C LYS A 103 -0.78 -24.26 29.34
N LYS A 104 -2.11 -24.19 29.20
CA LYS A 104 -3.05 -24.80 30.16
C LYS A 104 -3.47 -26.23 29.83
N ASN A 105 -3.29 -26.69 28.60
CA ASN A 105 -3.57 -28.07 28.22
C ASN A 105 -2.30 -28.91 28.39
N GLY A 106 -2.04 -29.29 29.64
CA GLY A 106 -0.87 -30.06 30.03
C GLY A 106 -0.68 -31.32 29.19
N ARG A 107 0.52 -31.46 28.65
CA ARG A 107 1.31 -32.69 28.64
C ARG A 107 2.76 -32.26 28.47
N ARG A 108 3.54 -32.38 29.55
CA ARG A 108 5.00 -32.51 29.47
C ARG A 108 5.27 -33.68 28.50
N ARG A 109 5.59 -33.37 27.25
CA ARG A 109 6.24 -34.28 26.31
C ARG A 109 7.54 -33.60 25.94
N ASP A 110 8.62 -34.14 26.48
CA ASP A 110 9.97 -34.18 25.91
C ASP A 110 10.24 -33.11 24.84
N TYR A 111 10.68 -31.95 25.32
CA TYR A 111 11.07 -30.78 24.53
C TYR A 111 12.41 -31.04 23.82
N GLU A 112 12.42 -31.91 22.83
CA GLU A 112 13.19 -31.70 21.61
C GLU A 112 12.17 -31.39 20.51
N GLU A 113 11.47 -30.27 20.71
CA GLU A 113 10.39 -29.82 19.84
C GLU A 113 11.02 -29.31 18.56
N ASN A 114 10.72 -29.99 17.44
CA ASN A 114 11.03 -29.53 16.09
C ASN A 114 10.53 -28.07 15.96
N ASN A 115 11.44 -27.11 16.08
CA ASN A 115 11.16 -25.67 16.05
C ASN A 115 10.76 -25.19 14.63
N ASP A 116 10.66 -26.12 13.68
CA ASP A 116 10.40 -25.93 12.26
C ASP A 116 9.00 -25.33 11.97
N GLY A 117 8.09 -25.37 12.94
CA GLY A 117 6.72 -24.85 12.79
C GLY A 117 6.41 -23.56 13.54
N VAL A 118 7.31 -23.04 14.39
CA VAL A 118 7.03 -21.86 15.22
C VAL A 118 7.38 -20.59 14.46
N ILE A 119 6.43 -19.67 14.32
CA ILE A 119 6.68 -18.37 13.67
C ILE A 119 7.19 -17.37 14.69
N LYS A 120 8.44 -16.94 14.52
CA LYS A 120 9.10 -15.93 15.34
C LYS A 120 9.04 -14.53 14.71
N SER A 121 9.54 -13.52 15.44
CA SER A 121 9.51 -12.12 15.02
C SER A 121 10.20 -11.87 13.67
N ASP A 122 11.32 -12.54 13.39
CA ASP A 122 12.07 -12.46 12.14
C ASP A 122 11.25 -13.00 10.95
N GLN A 123 10.67 -14.19 11.12
CA GLN A 123 9.79 -14.80 10.11
C GLN A 123 8.50 -13.99 9.91
N LEU A 124 7.98 -13.34 10.96
CA LEU A 124 6.85 -12.42 10.83
C LEU A 124 7.21 -11.24 9.92
N VAL A 125 8.38 -10.63 10.10
CA VAL A 125 8.88 -9.55 9.23
C VAL A 125 8.98 -10.03 7.78
N GLU A 126 9.53 -11.22 7.53
CA GLU A 126 9.60 -11.79 6.17
C GLU A 126 8.21 -11.95 5.53
N ILE A 127 7.25 -12.53 6.26
CA ILE A 127 5.85 -12.69 5.81
C ILE A 127 5.23 -11.32 5.48
N MET A 128 5.54 -10.30 6.28
CA MET A 128 5.07 -8.94 6.04
C MET A 128 5.67 -8.32 4.78
N GLU A 129 6.97 -8.47 4.57
CA GLU A 129 7.63 -8.00 3.35
C GLU A 129 7.06 -8.67 2.10
N GLU A 130 6.82 -9.98 2.14
CA GLU A 130 6.15 -10.71 1.06
C GLU A 130 4.74 -10.18 0.81
N THR A 131 3.99 -9.92 1.88
CA THR A 131 2.64 -9.34 1.81
C THR A 131 2.68 -7.95 1.17
N ILE A 132 3.63 -7.11 1.54
CA ILE A 132 3.86 -5.78 0.98
C ILE A 132 4.22 -5.86 -0.51
N ARG A 133 5.11 -6.78 -0.91
CA ARG A 133 5.47 -7.01 -2.32
C ARG A 133 4.26 -7.45 -3.14
N LEU A 134 3.41 -8.32 -2.58
CA LEU A 134 2.19 -8.77 -3.23
C LEU A 134 1.16 -7.63 -3.34
N PHE A 135 1.01 -6.82 -2.29
CA PHE A 135 0.17 -5.63 -2.31
C PHE A 135 0.62 -4.63 -3.37
N TRP A 136 1.93 -4.41 -3.49
CA TRP A 136 2.48 -3.59 -4.55
C TRP A 136 2.15 -4.12 -5.96
N ARG A 137 2.26 -5.44 -6.18
CA ARG A 137 1.82 -6.06 -7.43
C ARG A 137 0.33 -5.80 -7.66
N PHE A 138 -0.50 -5.92 -6.62
CA PHE A 138 -1.91 -5.62 -6.71
C PHE A 138 -2.19 -4.20 -7.16
N VAL A 139 -1.56 -3.20 -6.53
CA VAL A 139 -1.68 -1.78 -6.91
C VAL A 139 -1.26 -1.59 -8.37
N ARG A 140 -0.08 -2.10 -8.76
CA ARG A 140 0.43 -1.95 -10.13
C ARG A 140 -0.42 -2.57 -11.23
N CYS A 141 -1.15 -3.64 -10.92
CA CYS A 141 -2.04 -4.28 -11.88
C CYS A 141 -3.29 -3.44 -12.18
N ASP A 142 -3.62 -2.46 -11.33
CA ASP A 142 -4.71 -1.52 -11.61
C ASP A 142 -4.31 -0.60 -12.77
N LYS A 143 -5.00 -0.72 -13.91
CA LYS A 143 -4.72 0.05 -15.13
C LYS A 143 -4.86 1.56 -14.94
N LEU A 144 -5.60 2.01 -13.93
CA LEU A 144 -5.74 3.43 -13.61
C LEU A 144 -4.58 3.95 -12.73
N THR A 145 -3.58 3.12 -12.40
CA THR A 145 -2.31 3.55 -11.78
C THR A 145 -1.20 3.83 -12.82
N ILE A 146 -1.50 3.69 -14.12
CA ILE A 146 -0.56 4.05 -15.19
C ILE A 146 -0.31 5.56 -15.13
N SER A 147 0.96 5.96 -15.28
CA SER A 147 1.38 7.36 -15.11
C SER A 147 0.60 8.28 -16.04
N ILE A 148 0.29 9.48 -15.56
CA ILE A 148 -0.43 10.51 -16.30
C ILE A 148 0.32 10.93 -17.59
N HIS A 149 1.62 10.61 -17.69
CA HIS A 149 2.41 10.82 -18.91
C HIS A 149 2.01 9.94 -20.11
N ASP A 150 1.33 8.81 -19.90
CA ASP A 150 0.95 7.88 -20.98
C ASP A 150 -0.45 8.16 -21.56
N GLN A 151 -1.20 9.13 -21.03
CA GLN A 151 -2.55 9.44 -21.52
C GLN A 151 -2.54 10.64 -22.48
N LYS A 152 -2.66 10.34 -23.79
CA LYS A 152 -3.19 11.28 -24.80
C LYS A 152 -4.70 11.50 -24.68
N SER A 153 -5.39 10.90 -23.70
CA SER A 153 -6.82 11.11 -23.52
C SER A 153 -7.24 11.01 -22.05
N ARG A 154 -7.49 12.17 -21.43
CA ARG A 154 -8.64 12.47 -20.55
C ARG A 154 -8.32 13.73 -19.74
N THR A 155 -8.67 14.88 -20.30
CA THR A 155 -8.70 16.15 -19.56
C THR A 155 -10.06 16.85 -19.72
N LYS A 156 -11.14 16.11 -19.97
CA LYS A 156 -12.49 16.70 -19.99
C LYS A 156 -13.48 15.75 -19.31
N SER A 157 -14.07 16.21 -18.20
CA SER A 157 -15.18 15.61 -17.43
C SER A 157 -14.86 14.45 -16.45
N GLN A 158 -14.02 14.68 -15.44
CA GLN A 158 -13.96 13.81 -14.24
C GLN A 158 -14.30 14.53 -12.93
N ILE A 159 -14.66 15.81 -13.03
CA ILE A 159 -15.25 16.61 -11.96
C ILE A 159 -16.70 16.84 -12.42
N GLU A 160 -17.68 16.59 -11.56
CA GLU A 160 -19.11 16.68 -11.92
C GLU A 160 -19.48 18.08 -12.43
N PRO A 161 -20.41 18.22 -13.40
CA PRO A 161 -20.83 19.52 -13.92
C PRO A 161 -21.91 20.23 -13.08
N ASP A 162 -22.20 19.80 -11.85
CA ASP A 162 -23.42 20.21 -11.14
C ASP A 162 -23.24 21.38 -10.14
N HIS A 163 -22.05 21.93 -10.02
CA HIS A 163 -21.82 23.23 -9.37
C HIS A 163 -20.86 24.03 -10.25
N GLU A 164 -21.05 25.35 -10.32
CA GLU A 164 -20.09 26.27 -10.94
C GLU A 164 -18.67 25.83 -10.54
N GLU A 165 -17.87 25.35 -11.49
CA GLU A 165 -16.51 24.85 -11.21
C GLU A 165 -15.74 25.97 -10.50
N ASP A 166 -15.60 25.87 -9.18
CA ASP A 166 -14.80 26.82 -8.42
C ASP A 166 -13.38 26.75 -8.98
N SER A 167 -12.91 27.87 -9.54
CA SER A 167 -11.57 28.01 -10.12
C SER A 167 -10.47 27.46 -9.20
N GLU A 168 -10.72 27.46 -7.90
CA GLU A 168 -9.82 26.96 -6.86
C GLU A 168 -9.60 25.44 -6.91
N ASP A 169 -10.63 24.63 -7.17
CA ASP A 169 -10.50 23.16 -7.17
C ASP A 169 -9.74 22.66 -8.41
N LEU A 170 -9.92 23.34 -9.55
CA LEU A 170 -9.13 23.09 -10.76
C LEU A 170 -7.66 23.49 -10.58
N GLU A 171 -7.41 24.61 -9.90
CA GLU A 171 -6.05 25.03 -9.54
C GLU A 171 -5.38 24.02 -8.61
N MET A 172 -6.09 23.57 -7.58
CA MET A 172 -5.61 22.56 -6.63
C MET A 172 -5.30 21.22 -7.33
N PHE A 173 -6.16 20.76 -8.24
CA PHE A 173 -5.89 19.57 -9.04
C PHE A 173 -4.62 19.70 -9.88
N ALA A 174 -4.44 20.84 -10.56
CA ALA A 174 -3.25 21.12 -11.35
C ALA A 174 -1.98 21.16 -10.48
N GLU A 175 -2.07 21.75 -9.29
CA GLU A 175 -0.98 21.78 -8.32
C GLU A 175 -0.60 20.37 -7.87
N VAL A 176 -1.56 19.58 -7.37
CA VAL A 176 -1.32 18.21 -6.90
C VAL A 176 -0.71 17.34 -8.00
N LYS A 177 -1.20 17.47 -9.23
CA LYS A 177 -0.66 16.77 -10.40
C LYS A 177 0.79 17.17 -10.70
N SER A 178 1.11 18.46 -10.64
CA SER A 178 2.48 18.96 -10.80
C SER A 178 3.40 18.44 -9.68
N GLN A 179 2.92 18.45 -8.43
CA GLN A 179 3.66 17.91 -7.29
C GLN A 179 3.97 16.42 -7.47
N LEU A 180 2.99 15.61 -7.89
CA LEU A 180 3.16 14.19 -8.17
C LEU A 180 4.24 13.97 -9.23
N GLN A 181 4.12 14.65 -10.39
CA GLN A 181 5.08 14.53 -11.49
C GLN A 181 6.51 14.91 -11.07
N ASN A 182 6.64 15.98 -10.29
CA ASN A 182 7.93 16.42 -9.77
C ASN A 182 8.54 15.40 -8.82
N LYS A 183 7.75 14.82 -7.91
CA LYS A 183 8.21 13.80 -6.96
C LYS A 183 8.55 12.47 -7.66
N GLU A 184 7.76 12.03 -8.63
CA GLU A 184 8.09 10.86 -9.45
C GLU A 184 9.40 11.05 -10.22
N LYS A 185 9.62 12.24 -10.79
CA LYS A 185 10.87 12.58 -11.49
C LYS A 185 12.06 12.55 -10.53
N ARG A 186 11.95 13.21 -9.38
CA ARG A 186 13.01 13.22 -8.36
C ARG A 186 13.36 11.82 -7.88
N LEU A 187 12.35 10.98 -7.61
CA LEU A 187 12.56 9.59 -7.20
C LEU A 187 13.34 8.80 -8.25
N ARG A 188 12.98 8.95 -9.55
CA ARG A 188 13.72 8.34 -10.66
C ARG A 188 15.17 8.83 -10.74
N ASP A 189 15.39 10.13 -10.51
CA ASP A 189 16.72 10.73 -10.60
C ASP A 189 17.63 10.25 -9.44
N VAL A 190 17.09 10.11 -8.22
CA VAL A 190 17.82 9.53 -7.08
C VAL A 190 18.23 8.09 -7.40
N LEU A 191 17.29 7.24 -7.83
CA LEU A 191 17.57 5.84 -8.20
C LEU A 191 18.56 5.66 -9.36
N LYS A 192 18.62 6.62 -10.29
CA LYS A 192 19.64 6.63 -11.37
C LYS A 192 21.00 7.03 -10.81
N SER A 193 21.03 8.04 -9.96
CA SER A 193 22.27 8.54 -9.36
C SER A 193 22.93 7.50 -8.44
N GLU A 194 22.14 6.78 -7.63
CA GLU A 194 22.60 5.67 -6.80
C GLU A 194 23.19 4.55 -7.67
N ARG A 195 22.52 4.15 -8.76
CA ARG A 195 23.07 3.16 -9.70
C ARG A 195 24.40 3.60 -10.34
N CYS A 196 24.58 4.90 -10.61
CA CYS A 196 25.83 5.46 -11.12
C CYS A 196 26.94 5.53 -10.06
N ILE A 197 26.58 5.77 -8.79
CA ILE A 197 27.51 5.90 -7.66
C ILE A 197 27.91 4.51 -7.10
N ILE A 198 26.99 3.55 -7.02
CA ILE A 198 27.24 2.16 -6.62
C ILE A 198 28.26 1.51 -7.56
N ARG A 199 28.21 1.80 -8.87
CA ARG A 199 29.26 1.39 -9.83
C ARG A 199 30.66 1.95 -9.51
N ARG A 200 30.76 3.02 -8.70
CA ARG A 200 32.03 3.67 -8.31
C ARG A 200 32.51 3.29 -6.90
N PHE A 201 31.65 2.77 -6.02
CA PHE A 201 31.93 2.60 -4.58
C PHE A 201 31.53 1.24 -3.99
N GLN A 202 31.51 0.15 -4.78
CA GLN A 202 31.40 -1.22 -4.25
C GLN A 202 32.51 -1.52 -3.24
N LYS A 203 32.31 -1.18 -1.95
CA LYS A 203 33.01 -1.79 -0.80
C LYS A 203 32.53 -1.42 0.61
N HIS A 204 31.67 -0.43 0.84
CA HIS A 204 31.20 -0.11 2.21
C HIS A 204 29.80 0.53 2.20
N LYS A 205 28.76 -0.18 2.66
CA LYS A 205 27.47 0.31 3.24
C LYS A 205 26.30 -0.65 2.90
N GLU A 206 26.12 -1.70 3.67
CA GLU A 206 24.98 -2.64 3.51
C GLU A 206 23.76 -2.23 4.36
N GLU A 207 23.95 -1.56 5.50
CA GLU A 207 22.83 -1.14 6.37
C GLU A 207 22.13 0.14 5.89
N ASP A 208 22.87 1.25 5.70
CA ASP A 208 22.34 2.51 5.12
C ASP A 208 21.62 2.30 3.77
N SER A 209 22.03 1.29 2.99
CA SER A 209 21.45 1.03 1.68
C SER A 209 20.14 0.24 1.74
N THR A 210 19.87 -0.47 2.84
CA THR A 210 18.65 -1.27 3.00
C THR A 210 17.48 -0.40 3.44
N GLU A 211 17.69 0.51 4.40
CA GLU A 211 16.69 1.49 4.82
C GLU A 211 16.28 2.42 3.67
N ASP A 212 17.26 2.95 2.92
CA ASP A 212 17.01 3.77 1.73
C ASP A 212 16.14 3.01 0.70
N GLN A 213 16.42 1.73 0.45
CA GLN A 213 15.64 0.89 -0.47
C GLN A 213 14.18 0.71 -0.03
N VAL A 214 13.94 0.53 1.27
CA VAL A 214 12.59 0.42 1.85
C VAL A 214 11.82 1.74 1.69
N LEU A 215 12.45 2.87 2.03
CA LEU A 215 11.84 4.20 1.86
C LEU A 215 11.50 4.49 0.40
N HIS A 216 12.40 4.12 -0.52
CA HIS A 216 12.18 4.24 -1.97
C HIS A 216 10.97 3.42 -2.41
N PHE A 217 10.88 2.17 -1.95
CA PHE A 217 9.77 1.30 -2.26
C PHE A 217 8.44 1.86 -1.73
N PHE A 218 8.38 2.29 -0.48
CA PHE A 218 7.17 2.90 0.11
C PHE A 218 6.71 4.15 -0.64
N SER A 219 7.66 5.01 -1.01
CA SER A 219 7.38 6.20 -1.82
C SER A 219 6.81 5.86 -3.20
N GLN A 220 7.24 4.75 -3.81
CA GLN A 220 6.67 4.29 -5.09
C GLN A 220 5.21 3.84 -4.92
N VAL A 221 4.89 3.15 -3.83
CA VAL A 221 3.51 2.74 -3.54
C VAL A 221 2.64 3.97 -3.31
N ASP A 222 3.08 4.92 -2.48
CA ASP A 222 2.37 6.17 -2.20
C ASP A 222 2.06 6.96 -3.47
N MET A 223 3.06 7.20 -4.32
CA MET A 223 2.86 7.93 -5.58
C MET A 223 1.90 7.19 -6.54
N LYS A 224 1.89 5.85 -6.54
CA LYS A 224 0.95 5.07 -7.35
C LYS A 224 -0.47 5.12 -6.82
N LEU A 225 -0.66 5.10 -5.50
CA LEU A 225 -1.96 5.31 -4.90
C LEU A 225 -2.50 6.71 -5.20
N VAL A 226 -1.67 7.75 -5.05
CA VAL A 226 -2.05 9.13 -5.45
C VAL A 226 -2.43 9.19 -6.93
N THR A 227 -1.65 8.56 -7.81
CA THR A 227 -2.01 8.46 -9.25
C THR A 227 -3.39 7.83 -9.44
N ARG A 228 -3.70 6.75 -8.70
CA ARG A 228 -4.99 6.08 -8.81
C ARG A 228 -6.16 6.94 -8.36
N VAL A 229 -5.99 7.67 -7.27
CA VAL A 229 -7.00 8.58 -6.71
C VAL A 229 -7.28 9.71 -7.70
N LEU A 230 -6.23 10.35 -8.24
CA LEU A 230 -6.38 11.39 -9.26
C LEU A 230 -7.07 10.91 -10.55
N ASN A 231 -7.06 9.60 -10.81
CA ASN A 231 -7.68 8.97 -11.98
C ASN A 231 -9.07 8.38 -11.70
N MET A 232 -9.64 8.61 -10.51
CA MET A 232 -11.02 8.22 -10.20
C MET A 232 -12.03 8.89 -11.14
N SER A 233 -13.17 8.23 -11.35
CA SER A 233 -14.26 8.77 -12.17
C SER A 233 -14.97 9.96 -11.53
N LYS A 234 -14.95 10.03 -10.19
CA LYS A 234 -15.42 11.14 -9.39
C LYS A 234 -14.32 11.56 -8.42
N LEU A 235 -13.86 12.79 -8.53
CA LEU A 235 -12.86 13.38 -7.64
C LEU A 235 -13.53 14.47 -6.79
N THR A 236 -13.19 14.52 -5.51
CA THR A 236 -13.72 15.53 -4.56
C THR A 236 -12.55 16.36 -4.02
N ARG A 237 -12.86 17.52 -3.44
CA ARG A 237 -11.85 18.36 -2.77
C ARG A 237 -11.10 17.60 -1.68
N ASP A 238 -11.79 16.78 -0.88
CA ASP A 238 -11.15 15.98 0.17
C ASP A 238 -10.14 14.97 -0.41
N HIS A 239 -10.44 14.36 -1.57
CA HIS A 239 -9.48 13.52 -2.28
C HIS A 239 -8.22 14.29 -2.71
N LEU A 240 -8.38 15.54 -3.17
CA LEU A 240 -7.25 16.42 -3.52
C LEU A 240 -6.42 16.77 -2.29
N VAL A 241 -7.06 17.12 -1.17
CA VAL A 241 -6.40 17.37 0.12
C VAL A 241 -5.63 16.13 0.57
N TRP A 242 -6.23 14.94 0.47
CA TRP A 242 -5.56 13.69 0.78
C TRP A 242 -4.34 13.46 -0.11
N CYS A 243 -4.46 13.68 -1.43
CA CYS A 243 -3.35 13.53 -2.36
C CYS A 243 -2.21 14.50 -2.05
N HIS A 244 -2.54 15.77 -1.78
CA HIS A 244 -1.56 16.78 -1.37
C HIS A 244 -0.84 16.33 -0.09
N ASN A 245 -1.58 15.98 0.97
CA ASN A 245 -1.01 15.53 2.24
C ASN A 245 -0.17 14.27 2.09
N LYS A 246 -0.59 13.32 1.25
CA LYS A 246 0.16 12.11 0.98
C LYS A 246 1.49 12.41 0.28
N LEU A 247 1.48 13.34 -0.67
CA LEU A 247 2.69 13.77 -1.38
C LEU A 247 3.63 14.58 -0.49
N THR A 248 3.14 15.47 0.38
CA THR A 248 3.99 16.31 1.25
C THR A 248 4.80 15.48 2.24
N LYS A 249 4.35 14.28 2.60
CA LYS A 249 5.10 13.32 3.42
C LYS A 249 6.36 12.79 2.73
N ILE A 250 6.44 12.85 1.40
CA ILE A 250 7.60 12.38 0.61
C ILE A 250 8.59 13.51 0.36
N ASN A 251 9.62 13.64 1.20
CA ASN A 251 10.57 14.74 1.14
C ASN A 251 11.93 14.32 0.57
N PHE A 252 12.56 15.26 -0.13
CA PHE A 252 13.89 15.07 -0.70
C PHE A 252 14.83 16.13 -0.13
N VAL A 253 15.70 15.75 0.80
CA VAL A 253 16.68 16.63 1.44
C VAL A 253 18.07 16.17 1.03
N ASN A 254 18.87 17.04 0.41
CA ASN A 254 20.23 16.70 -0.05
C ASN A 254 20.30 15.44 -0.93
N ARG A 255 19.28 15.21 -1.78
CA ARG A 255 19.09 14.00 -2.61
C ARG A 255 18.78 12.71 -1.83
N ARG A 256 18.60 12.78 -0.52
CA ARG A 256 18.07 11.67 0.30
C ARG A 256 16.57 11.78 0.44
N LEU A 257 15.93 10.63 0.47
CA LEU A 257 14.50 10.47 0.63
C LEU A 257 14.16 10.41 2.12
N HIS A 258 13.13 11.14 2.53
CA HIS A 258 12.60 11.11 3.89
C HIS A 258 11.08 10.95 3.82
N LEU A 259 10.54 10.06 4.64
CA LEU A 259 9.11 9.87 4.82
C LEU A 259 8.68 10.36 6.20
N ASP A 260 7.59 11.11 6.22
CA ASP A 260 6.88 11.42 7.47
C ASP A 260 5.98 10.22 7.85
N PRO A 261 6.12 9.65 9.06
CA PRO A 261 5.43 8.42 9.48
C PRO A 261 3.96 8.63 9.87
N SER A 262 3.42 9.86 9.74
CA SER A 262 2.02 10.12 10.08
C SER A 262 1.05 9.32 9.20
N PHE A 263 -0.02 8.81 9.82
CA PHE A 263 -1.08 8.09 9.12
C PHE A 263 -1.88 9.03 8.20
N CYS A 264 -2.27 8.57 7.00
CA CYS A 264 -3.08 9.35 6.06
C CYS A 264 -4.44 8.69 5.78
N LEU A 265 -5.43 8.92 6.65
CA LEU A 265 -6.77 8.37 6.47
C LEU A 265 -7.40 8.84 5.16
N PHE A 266 -7.86 7.90 4.34
CA PHE A 266 -8.54 8.21 3.09
C PHE A 266 -9.94 8.77 3.37
N PRO A 267 -10.34 9.88 2.70
CA PRO A 267 -11.69 10.43 2.84
C PRO A 267 -12.68 9.48 2.18
N CYS A 268 -13.61 8.92 2.95
CA CYS A 268 -14.61 7.97 2.49
C CYS A 268 -15.94 8.68 2.22
#